data_AF-A0A0M9VPA0-F1
#
_entry.id   AF-A0A0M9VPA0-F1
#
_cell.length_a   1.000
_cell.length_b   1.000
_cell.length_c   1.000
_cell.angle_alpha   90.00
_cell.angle_beta   90.00
_cell.angle_gamma   90.00
#
_symmetry.space_group_name_H-M   'P 1'
#
loop_
_entity.id
_entity.type
_entity.pdbx_description
1 polymer ?
#
loop_
_entity_poly.entity_id
_entity_poly.type
_entity_poly.pdbx_seq_one_letter_code
_entity_poly.pdbx_strand_id
1 'polypeptide(L)'
;MPENVQASQASHHYIPHPHLSFHHTNPIESQIDELCSERYSETSYDGLGELSDLVEQTKGSPSVVAKAIRHHLEGDSVHAQKRALTIIEGLVEMGTPEFQRKFAEPTLVHAFQNTAENFGTDNGVRRKLMLMLLSWHRHFMRDPTMAHVSSLYGLCGGVDRVPVMPNQAKVIKPLHEHESTVDLLDDDSERVSVAGAISLASSESQALLQAMVNAREVHTNVLANEQVRVHVSNVLNSQKQLVRFIHTVNDEHYLGSLVQANDKIVDVLQRLQMAAAGGPIATHALGTEAPDRSDIITQASQRLTSISESEPTVWSNLSREVDHSLMVHSGFTSAAPSRPGLEAPERADGTEIDMAAAAHNTKQVNM
;
A
#
# COMPACT_ATOMS: atom_id res chain seq x y z
N MET A 1 75.85 39.01 -22.11
CA MET A 1 75.07 40.08 -22.77
C MET A 1 74.53 39.51 -24.06
N PRO A 2 73.22 39.44 -24.25
CA PRO A 2 72.19 39.25 -23.21
C PRO A 2 72.34 37.79 -22.67
N GLU A 3 71.37 36.91 -22.41
CA GLU A 3 70.05 37.07 -21.78
C GLU A 3 69.78 35.87 -20.82
N ASN A 4 68.63 35.85 -20.15
CA ASN A 4 68.08 34.75 -19.34
C ASN A 4 66.55 34.73 -19.51
N VAL A 5 65.93 33.56 -19.75
CA VAL A 5 64.47 33.38 -19.60
C VAL A 5 64.22 32.12 -18.78
N GLN A 6 63.83 32.33 -17.52
CA GLN A 6 63.46 31.28 -16.58
C GLN A 6 62.10 30.69 -16.94
N ALA A 7 62.08 29.46 -17.44
CA ALA A 7 60.90 28.61 -17.36
C ALA A 7 60.86 27.98 -15.95
N SER A 8 59.93 28.46 -15.11
CA SER A 8 59.77 27.97 -13.73
C SER A 8 59.36 26.50 -13.72
N GLN A 9 60.26 25.60 -13.32
CA GLN A 9 59.89 24.23 -12.98
C GLN A 9 59.13 24.24 -11.66
N ALA A 10 57.81 24.32 -11.75
CA ALA A 10 56.94 24.01 -10.62
C ALA A 10 57.12 22.53 -10.25
N SER A 11 57.86 22.29 -9.18
CA SER A 11 58.01 20.96 -8.59
C SER A 11 56.64 20.46 -8.15
N HIS A 12 56.06 19.53 -8.90
CA HIS A 12 54.86 18.81 -8.52
C HIS A 12 55.15 17.99 -7.26
N HIS A 13 54.92 18.62 -6.10
CA HIS A 13 54.89 17.94 -4.82
C HIS A 13 53.65 17.03 -4.85
N TYR A 14 53.87 15.74 -5.08
CA TYR A 14 52.80 14.74 -5.00
C TYR A 14 52.39 14.63 -3.53
N ILE A 15 51.42 15.45 -3.13
CA ILE A 15 50.71 15.28 -1.87
C ILE A 15 49.85 14.04 -2.07
N PRO A 16 50.08 12.93 -1.34
CA PRO A 16 49.21 11.78 -1.44
C PRO A 16 47.83 12.18 -0.91
N HIS A 17 46.85 12.27 -1.80
CA HIS A 17 45.47 12.50 -1.41
C HIS A 17 45.03 11.36 -0.47
N PRO A 18 44.46 11.66 0.72
CA PRO A 18 43.86 10.64 1.58
C PRO A 18 42.49 10.21 1.01
N HIS A 19 42.50 9.59 -0.17
CA HIS A 19 41.34 8.94 -0.77
C HIS A 19 41.18 7.54 -0.22
N LEU A 20 40.78 7.46 1.04
CA LEU A 20 40.04 6.34 1.62
C LEU A 20 39.59 6.81 3.00
N SER A 21 38.41 7.42 3.02
CA SER A 21 37.60 7.47 4.23
C SER A 21 37.28 6.03 4.62
N PHE A 22 38.17 5.40 5.38
CA PHE A 22 37.83 4.25 6.20
C PHE A 22 36.82 4.74 7.22
N HIS A 23 35.56 4.81 6.80
CA HIS A 23 34.44 4.81 7.71
C HIS A 23 34.66 3.58 8.59
N HIS A 24 34.91 3.81 9.87
CA HIS A 24 34.91 2.77 10.87
C HIS A 24 33.44 2.40 11.08
N THR A 25 32.87 1.71 10.09
CA THR A 25 31.49 1.24 10.11
C THR A 25 31.33 0.37 11.34
N ASN A 26 30.24 0.57 12.07
CA ASN A 26 30.03 -0.24 13.26
C ASN A 26 29.96 -1.73 12.81
N PRO A 27 30.53 -2.69 13.56
CA PRO A 27 30.43 -4.09 13.18
C PRO A 27 28.96 -4.55 13.03
N ILE A 28 28.03 -3.97 13.81
CA ILE A 28 26.58 -4.21 13.68
C ILE A 28 26.03 -3.62 12.38
N GLU A 29 26.43 -2.40 12.01
CA GLU A 29 26.02 -1.78 10.73
C GLU A 29 26.49 -2.64 9.56
N SER A 30 27.77 -3.01 9.57
CA SER A 30 28.40 -3.80 8.51
C SER A 30 27.77 -5.19 8.35
N GLN A 31 27.38 -5.84 9.45
CA GLN A 31 26.70 -7.14 9.43
C GLN A 31 25.25 -7.02 8.97
N ILE A 32 24.54 -5.94 9.33
CA ILE A 32 23.19 -5.65 8.79
C ILE A 32 23.26 -5.41 7.29
N ASP A 33 24.25 -4.66 6.80
CA ASP A 33 24.46 -4.42 5.36
C ASP A 33 24.69 -5.74 4.59
N GLU A 34 25.47 -6.67 5.14
CA GLU A 34 25.67 -8.01 4.56
C GLU A 34 24.38 -8.85 4.57
N LEU A 35 23.62 -8.84 5.67
CA LEU A 35 22.36 -9.58 5.82
C LEU A 35 21.20 -9.03 4.98
N CYS A 36 21.28 -7.76 4.56
CA CYS A 36 20.37 -7.14 3.61
C CYS A 36 20.70 -7.46 2.14
N SER A 37 21.86 -8.04 1.85
CA SER A 37 22.26 -8.39 0.48
C SER A 37 21.41 -9.51 -0.14
N GLU A 38 21.44 -9.61 -1.47
CA GLU A 38 20.73 -10.63 -2.25
C GLU A 38 21.16 -12.08 -1.96
N ARG A 39 22.21 -12.29 -1.14
CA ARG A 39 22.64 -13.62 -0.69
C ARG A 39 21.61 -14.30 0.22
N TYR A 40 20.81 -13.51 0.95
CA TYR A 40 19.82 -13.98 1.91
C TYR A 40 18.42 -13.78 1.33
N SER A 41 17.55 -14.78 1.44
CA SER A 41 16.14 -14.63 1.01
C SER A 41 15.38 -13.66 1.92
N GLU A 42 14.34 -13.02 1.37
CA GLU A 42 13.55 -11.98 2.06
C GLU A 42 13.12 -12.37 3.49
N THR A 43 12.82 -13.66 3.71
CA THR A 43 12.30 -14.23 4.97
C THR A 43 13.29 -15.11 5.75
N SER A 44 14.55 -15.27 5.30
CA SER A 44 15.52 -16.12 6.02
C SER A 44 15.97 -15.50 7.36
N TYR A 45 16.09 -16.35 8.39
CA TYR A 45 16.66 -16.02 9.69
C TYR A 45 18.17 -16.38 9.79
N ASP A 46 18.78 -16.85 8.69
CA ASP A 46 20.20 -17.22 8.65
C ASP A 46 21.08 -16.00 9.00
N GLY A 47 22.09 -16.23 9.85
CA GLY A 47 23.01 -15.18 10.35
C GLY A 47 22.43 -14.26 11.42
N LEU A 48 21.11 -14.28 11.71
CA LEU A 48 20.52 -13.41 12.74
C LEU A 48 20.97 -13.77 14.17
N GLY A 49 21.31 -15.04 14.43
CA GLY A 49 21.85 -15.47 15.73
C GLY A 49 23.19 -14.79 16.05
N GLU A 50 24.12 -14.81 15.08
CA GLU A 50 25.43 -14.14 15.21
C GLU A 50 25.29 -12.62 15.38
N LEU A 51 24.32 -12.01 14.68
CA LEU A 51 23.99 -10.59 14.85
C LEU A 51 23.40 -10.31 16.24
N SER A 52 22.54 -11.19 16.76
CA SER A 52 21.95 -11.07 18.10
C SER A 52 23.04 -11.11 19.18
N ASP A 53 23.97 -12.07 19.09
CA ASP A 53 25.12 -12.18 20.01
C ASP A 53 26.00 -10.92 19.98
N LEU A 54 26.23 -10.34 18.79
CA LEU A 54 26.98 -9.08 18.64
C LEU A 54 26.22 -7.87 19.22
N VAL A 55 24.90 -7.82 19.02
CA VAL A 55 24.01 -6.78 19.56
C VAL A 55 23.97 -6.83 21.09
N GLU A 56 23.96 -8.00 21.71
CA GLU A 56 24.00 -8.16 23.17
C GLU A 56 25.35 -7.71 23.77
N GLN A 57 26.47 -8.06 23.13
CA GLN A 57 27.82 -7.69 23.59
C GLN A 57 28.13 -6.19 23.45
N THR A 58 27.41 -5.47 22.58
CA THR A 58 27.74 -4.09 22.20
C THR A 58 26.92 -3.06 22.97
N LYS A 59 27.59 -2.22 23.78
CA LYS A 59 26.94 -1.11 24.47
C LYS A 59 26.39 -0.07 23.47
N GLY A 60 25.13 0.31 23.65
CA GLY A 60 24.45 1.27 22.77
C GLY A 60 23.91 0.67 21.46
N SER A 61 23.93 -0.65 21.32
CA SER A 61 23.44 -1.36 20.14
C SER A 61 22.02 -1.00 19.66
N PRO A 62 21.01 -0.67 20.50
CA PRO A 62 19.68 -0.33 20.00
C PRO A 62 19.68 0.87 19.04
N SER A 63 20.47 1.91 19.34
CA SER A 63 20.58 3.11 18.50
C SER A 63 21.32 2.82 17.18
N VAL A 64 22.33 1.96 17.23
CA VAL A 64 23.10 1.52 16.04
C VAL A 64 22.21 0.68 15.11
N VAL A 65 21.50 -0.32 15.66
CA VAL A 65 20.55 -1.13 14.89
C VAL A 65 19.45 -0.24 14.30
N ALA A 66 18.85 0.64 15.09
CA ALA A 66 17.79 1.54 14.62
C ALA A 66 18.25 2.43 13.45
N LYS A 67 19.48 2.95 13.51
CA LYS A 67 20.10 3.73 12.43
C LYS A 67 20.34 2.88 11.17
N ALA A 68 20.85 1.66 11.31
CA ALA A 68 21.11 0.75 10.20
C ALA A 68 19.80 0.32 9.50
N ILE A 69 18.83 -0.18 10.27
CA ILE A 69 17.52 -0.61 9.74
C ILE A 69 16.79 0.55 9.04
N ARG A 70 16.83 1.76 9.62
CA ARG A 70 16.29 2.96 8.96
C ARG A 70 16.95 3.23 7.60
N HIS A 71 18.27 3.08 7.48
CA HIS A 71 18.99 3.33 6.23
C HIS A 71 18.44 2.43 5.11
N HIS A 72 18.32 1.13 5.38
CA HIS A 72 17.79 0.14 4.43
C HIS A 72 16.30 0.37 4.10
N LEU A 73 15.50 0.85 5.05
CA LEU A 73 14.08 1.17 4.81
C LEU A 73 13.88 2.40 3.92
N GLU A 74 14.75 3.41 4.03
CA GLU A 74 14.59 4.69 3.30
C GLU A 74 15.37 4.74 1.98
N GLY A 75 16.46 3.98 1.82
CA GLY A 75 17.42 4.14 0.73
C GLY A 75 17.57 2.96 -0.25
N ASP A 76 17.24 1.74 0.16
CA ASP A 76 17.66 0.53 -0.56
C ASP A 76 16.53 -0.15 -1.36
N SER A 77 16.86 -1.28 -2.02
CA SER A 77 15.94 -2.04 -2.87
C SER A 77 14.78 -2.67 -2.09
N VAL A 78 13.69 -3.03 -2.80
CA VAL A 78 12.53 -3.74 -2.20
C VAL A 78 12.94 -5.00 -1.45
N HIS A 79 13.95 -5.73 -1.94
CA HIS A 79 14.53 -6.89 -1.25
C HIS A 79 15.18 -6.49 0.08
N ALA A 80 16.10 -5.51 0.05
CA ALA A 80 16.80 -5.02 1.23
C ALA A 80 15.84 -4.42 2.28
N GLN A 81 14.81 -3.68 1.85
CA GLN A 81 13.75 -3.18 2.73
C GLN A 81 13.03 -4.32 3.47
N LYS A 82 12.66 -5.40 2.77
CA LYS A 82 12.05 -6.60 3.41
C LYS A 82 13.04 -7.36 4.29
N ARG A 83 14.32 -7.46 3.90
CA ARG A 83 15.39 -8.03 4.73
C ARG A 83 15.56 -7.25 6.03
N ALA A 84 15.62 -5.93 5.98
CA ALA A 84 15.70 -5.06 7.16
C ALA A 84 14.52 -5.29 8.11
N LEU A 85 13.30 -5.46 7.59
CA LEU A 85 12.14 -5.86 8.39
C LEU A 85 12.32 -7.25 9.03
N THR A 86 12.79 -8.27 8.30
CA THR A 86 13.07 -9.61 8.88
C THR A 86 14.18 -9.57 9.93
N ILE A 87 15.21 -8.74 9.74
CA ILE A 87 16.32 -8.57 10.68
C ILE A 87 15.81 -7.97 11.99
N ILE A 88 15.04 -6.88 11.95
CA ILE A 88 14.50 -6.27 13.18
C ILE A 88 13.44 -7.15 13.85
N GLU A 89 12.65 -7.90 13.08
CA GLU A 89 11.74 -8.94 13.58
C GLU A 89 12.49 -9.97 14.42
N GLY A 90 13.50 -10.64 13.85
CA GLY A 90 14.30 -11.64 14.56
C GLY A 90 15.11 -11.08 15.73
N LEU A 91 15.65 -9.85 15.63
CA LEU A 91 16.35 -9.21 16.74
C LEU A 91 15.42 -8.82 17.90
N VAL A 92 14.15 -8.52 17.64
CA VAL A 92 13.16 -8.28 18.71
C VAL A 92 12.70 -9.60 19.33
N GLU A 93 12.55 -10.67 18.52
CA GLU A 93 12.17 -12.00 19.02
C GLU A 93 13.25 -12.67 19.87
N MET A 94 14.53 -12.56 19.47
CA MET A 94 15.67 -13.16 20.18
C MET A 94 16.32 -12.22 21.21
N GLY A 95 16.12 -10.91 21.07
CA GLY A 95 16.86 -9.90 21.82
C GLY A 95 16.50 -9.81 23.30
N THR A 96 17.44 -9.27 24.08
CA THR A 96 17.23 -9.06 25.52
C THR A 96 16.09 -8.06 25.80
N PRO A 97 15.43 -8.12 26.97
CA PRO A 97 14.39 -7.16 27.34
C PRO A 97 14.88 -5.69 27.36
N GLU A 98 16.19 -5.46 27.51
CA GLU A 98 16.77 -4.11 27.37
C GLU A 98 16.78 -3.61 25.92
N PHE A 99 17.11 -4.48 24.96
CA PHE A 99 17.04 -4.15 23.54
C PHE A 99 15.60 -3.94 23.09
N GLN A 100 14.71 -4.88 23.43
CA GLN A 100 13.28 -4.85 23.12
C GLN A 100 12.59 -3.54 23.55
N ARG A 101 12.97 -2.96 24.70
CA ARG A 101 12.40 -1.68 25.18
C ARG A 101 13.03 -0.42 24.56
N LYS A 102 14.17 -0.52 23.86
CA LYS A 102 14.97 0.63 23.42
C LYS A 102 15.17 0.74 21.90
N PHE A 103 14.97 -0.32 21.12
CA PHE A 103 15.24 -0.29 19.67
C PHE A 103 14.34 0.68 18.88
N ALA A 104 13.13 0.94 19.37
CA ALA A 104 12.13 1.80 18.72
C ALA A 104 12.42 3.30 18.94
N GLU A 105 13.63 3.72 18.55
CA GLU A 105 14.11 5.11 18.55
C GLU A 105 13.25 5.99 17.62
N PRO A 106 13.07 7.30 17.93
CA PRO A 106 12.15 8.17 17.18
C PRO A 106 12.40 8.24 15.66
N THR A 107 13.66 8.12 15.23
CA THR A 107 14.03 8.12 13.81
C THR A 107 13.60 6.84 13.10
N LEU A 108 13.70 5.68 13.74
CA LEU A 108 13.21 4.41 13.19
C LEU A 108 11.68 4.36 13.20
N VAL A 109 11.04 4.89 14.25
CA VAL A 109 9.56 5.00 14.30
C VAL A 109 9.05 5.87 13.14
N HIS A 110 9.68 7.02 12.89
CA HIS A 110 9.35 7.86 11.73
C HIS A 110 9.57 7.12 10.39
N ALA A 111 10.63 6.30 10.28
CA ALA A 111 10.85 5.47 9.09
C ALA A 111 9.75 4.41 8.90
N PHE A 112 9.27 3.77 9.97
CA PHE A 112 8.11 2.87 9.92
C PHE A 112 6.83 3.62 9.51
N GLN A 113 6.54 4.78 10.10
CA GLN A 113 5.38 5.60 9.72
C GLN A 113 5.42 6.01 8.25
N ASN A 114 6.56 6.53 7.78
CA ASN A 114 6.76 6.86 6.37
C ASN A 114 6.63 5.62 5.47
N THR A 115 7.15 4.46 5.87
CA THR A 115 7.00 3.21 5.11
C THR A 115 5.53 2.77 5.01
N ALA A 116 4.75 2.97 6.07
CA ALA A 116 3.32 2.66 6.12
C ALA A 116 2.49 3.64 5.26
N GLU A 117 2.70 4.95 5.42
CA GLU A 117 1.89 6.01 4.83
C GLU A 117 2.28 6.38 3.39
N ASN A 118 3.55 6.27 3.02
CA ASN A 118 4.04 6.70 1.71
C ASN A 118 3.50 5.80 0.59
N PHE A 119 2.69 6.38 -0.31
CA PHE A 119 2.16 5.72 -1.51
C PHE A 119 3.26 5.26 -2.49
N GLY A 120 4.47 5.81 -2.41
CA GLY A 120 5.62 5.39 -3.20
C GLY A 120 6.25 4.05 -2.76
N THR A 121 6.05 3.64 -1.51
CA THR A 121 6.58 2.38 -0.94
C THR A 121 5.96 1.16 -1.61
N ASP A 122 6.77 0.12 -1.83
CA ASP A 122 6.30 -1.17 -2.33
C ASP A 122 5.22 -1.78 -1.41
N ASN A 123 4.21 -2.39 -2.03
CA ASN A 123 3.07 -2.97 -1.31
C ASN A 123 3.46 -4.20 -0.48
N GLY A 124 4.48 -4.97 -0.91
CA GLY A 124 5.02 -6.09 -0.15
C GLY A 124 5.79 -5.65 1.10
N VAL A 125 6.60 -4.59 0.97
CA VAL A 125 7.29 -3.94 2.11
C VAL A 125 6.27 -3.40 3.12
N ARG A 126 5.29 -2.60 2.65
CA ARG A 126 4.22 -2.07 3.51
C ARG A 126 3.46 -3.18 4.22
N ARG A 127 3.10 -4.26 3.51
CA ARG A 127 2.41 -5.43 4.07
C ARG A 127 3.25 -6.12 5.15
N LYS A 128 4.54 -6.40 4.90
CA LYS A 128 5.41 -7.06 5.88
C LYS A 128 5.55 -6.21 7.14
N LEU A 129 5.76 -4.89 7.00
CA LEU A 129 5.82 -3.97 8.13
C LEU A 129 4.54 -4.07 8.99
N MET A 130 3.36 -3.91 8.39
CA MET A 130 2.10 -3.93 9.14
C MET A 130 1.80 -5.29 9.80
N LEU A 131 2.19 -6.41 9.18
CA LEU A 131 2.06 -7.74 9.78
C LEU A 131 3.01 -7.94 10.98
N MET A 132 4.27 -7.52 10.86
CA MET A 132 5.26 -7.54 11.94
C MET A 132 4.78 -6.70 13.13
N LEU A 133 4.34 -5.46 12.88
CA LEU A 133 3.81 -4.58 13.92
C LEU A 133 2.55 -5.14 14.58
N LEU A 134 1.64 -5.77 13.83
CA LEU A 134 0.46 -6.45 14.40
C LEU A 134 0.84 -7.66 15.27
N SER A 135 1.89 -8.40 14.90
CA SER A 135 2.45 -9.49 15.70
C SER A 135 2.97 -8.97 17.04
N TRP A 136 3.82 -7.94 17.00
CA TRP A 136 4.33 -7.27 18.20
C TRP A 136 3.21 -6.67 19.06
N HIS A 137 2.21 -6.02 18.46
CA HIS A 137 1.05 -5.53 19.20
C HIS A 137 0.39 -6.67 19.99
N ARG A 138 0.01 -7.77 19.33
CA ARG A 138 -0.66 -8.91 19.98
C ARG A 138 0.19 -9.59 21.04
N HIS A 139 1.51 -9.62 20.86
CA HIS A 139 2.45 -10.20 21.82
C HIS A 139 2.59 -9.30 23.07
N PHE A 140 2.73 -7.98 22.87
CA PHE A 140 3.12 -7.04 23.92
C PHE A 140 1.97 -6.18 24.49
N MET A 141 0.75 -6.22 23.92
CA MET A 141 -0.43 -5.43 24.36
C MET A 141 -0.83 -5.60 25.83
N ARG A 142 -0.35 -6.66 26.51
CA ARG A 142 -0.62 -6.95 27.93
C ARG A 142 0.56 -6.63 28.85
N ASP A 143 1.70 -6.22 28.31
CA ASP A 143 2.91 -5.87 29.07
C ASP A 143 3.10 -4.34 29.10
N PRO A 144 2.92 -3.68 30.27
CA PRO A 144 3.12 -2.24 30.41
C PRO A 144 4.55 -1.78 30.06
N THR A 145 5.56 -2.65 30.21
CA THR A 145 6.95 -2.32 29.91
C THR A 145 7.25 -2.29 28.41
N MET A 146 6.38 -2.93 27.61
CA MET A 146 6.47 -3.00 26.15
C MET A 146 5.35 -2.20 25.45
N ALA A 147 4.64 -1.34 26.20
CA ALA A 147 3.54 -0.51 25.69
C ALA A 147 3.95 0.38 24.49
N HIS A 148 5.20 0.87 24.46
CA HIS A 148 5.72 1.63 23.31
C HIS A 148 5.78 0.77 22.05
N VAL A 149 6.29 -0.46 22.16
CA VAL A 149 6.44 -1.40 21.02
C VAL A 149 5.08 -1.90 20.54
N SER A 150 4.14 -2.20 21.44
CA SER A 150 2.77 -2.57 21.04
C SER A 150 1.98 -1.41 20.44
N SER A 151 2.30 -0.16 20.77
CA SER A 151 1.68 1.02 20.18
C SER A 151 2.11 1.31 18.73
N LEU A 152 3.26 0.76 18.28
CA LEU A 152 3.81 1.01 16.94
C LEU A 152 2.83 0.65 15.82
N TYR A 153 2.04 -0.42 16.00
CA TYR A 153 0.99 -0.81 15.05
C TYR A 153 -0.04 0.32 14.86
N GLY A 154 -0.58 0.86 15.96
CA GLY A 154 -1.50 2.00 15.93
C GLY A 154 -0.87 3.27 15.36
N LEU A 155 0.39 3.54 15.71
CA LEU A 155 1.15 4.69 15.21
C LEU A 155 1.42 4.65 13.70
N CYS A 156 1.35 3.47 13.07
CA CYS A 156 1.48 3.26 11.63
C CYS A 156 0.12 3.06 10.92
N GLY A 157 -0.98 3.51 11.53
CA GLY A 157 -2.34 3.40 10.96
C GLY A 157 -3.04 2.05 11.17
N GLY A 158 -2.50 1.20 12.04
CA GLY A 158 -3.16 -0.03 12.49
C GLY A 158 -4.37 0.28 13.37
N VAL A 159 -5.45 -0.49 13.20
CA VAL A 159 -6.66 -0.37 14.03
C VAL A 159 -6.72 -1.53 15.03
N ASP A 160 -6.58 -1.21 16.30
CA ASP A 160 -6.77 -2.16 17.40
C ASP A 160 -8.26 -2.50 17.58
N ARG A 161 -8.53 -3.75 17.93
CA ARG A 161 -9.85 -4.20 18.38
C ARG A 161 -9.77 -4.54 19.86
N VAL A 162 -10.60 -3.89 20.67
CA VAL A 162 -10.62 -4.06 22.13
C VAL A 162 -10.92 -5.52 22.47
N PRO A 163 -10.13 -6.18 23.35
CA PRO A 163 -10.41 -7.55 23.75
C PRO A 163 -11.65 -7.64 24.64
N VAL A 164 -12.65 -8.40 24.20
CA VAL A 164 -13.86 -8.69 24.99
C VAL A 164 -13.49 -9.56 26.20
N MET A 165 -13.98 -9.20 27.39
CA MET A 165 -13.63 -9.90 28.64
C MET A 165 -14.27 -11.29 28.74
N PRO A 166 -13.59 -12.28 29.35
CA PRO A 166 -14.07 -13.65 29.42
C PRO A 166 -15.04 -13.86 30.58
N ASN A 167 -16.35 -13.83 30.32
CA ASN A 167 -17.34 -14.52 31.18
C ASN A 167 -18.69 -14.76 30.49
N GLN A 168 -18.73 -15.72 29.57
CA GLN A 168 -19.94 -16.50 29.23
C GLN A 168 -19.56 -17.77 28.45
N ALA A 169 -18.93 -18.72 29.13
CA ALA A 169 -18.64 -20.03 28.56
C ALA A 169 -19.95 -20.80 28.32
N LYS A 170 -20.33 -21.01 27.05
CA LYS A 170 -21.46 -21.85 26.67
C LYS A 170 -20.95 -23.22 26.21
N VAL A 171 -21.63 -24.28 26.65
CA VAL A 171 -21.16 -25.67 26.65
C VAL A 171 -20.83 -26.19 25.24
N ILE A 172 -19.66 -26.82 25.11
CA ILE A 172 -19.16 -27.47 23.89
C ILE A 172 -20.01 -28.71 23.55
N LYS A 173 -20.32 -28.90 22.26
CA LYS A 173 -20.71 -30.18 21.65
C LYS A 173 -19.68 -30.58 20.58
N PRO A 174 -19.49 -31.88 20.31
CA PRO A 174 -18.30 -32.36 19.61
C PRO A 174 -18.37 -32.21 18.07
N LEU A 175 -17.28 -31.64 17.54
CA LEU A 175 -16.55 -31.99 16.32
C LEU A 175 -17.34 -32.47 15.08
N HIS A 176 -17.39 -31.62 14.04
CA HIS A 176 -17.00 -32.04 12.68
C HIS A 176 -16.57 -30.83 11.82
N GLU A 177 -15.47 -31.03 11.08
CA GLU A 177 -14.97 -30.29 9.90
C GLU A 177 -14.58 -28.79 9.96
N HIS A 178 -13.61 -28.46 9.09
CA HIS A 178 -12.89 -27.19 9.05
C HIS A 178 -13.69 -26.10 8.33
N GLU A 179 -14.15 -25.09 9.07
CA GLU A 179 -14.52 -23.80 8.49
C GLU A 179 -13.98 -22.66 9.35
N SER A 180 -13.11 -21.82 8.77
CA SER A 180 -12.37 -20.78 9.48
C SER A 180 -13.26 -19.56 9.78
N THR A 181 -14.13 -19.70 10.76
CA THR A 181 -14.92 -18.60 11.32
C THR A 181 -14.05 -17.76 12.26
N VAL A 182 -13.98 -16.45 12.01
CA VAL A 182 -13.12 -15.52 12.78
C VAL A 182 -13.96 -14.61 13.67
N ASP A 183 -13.60 -14.52 14.95
CA ASP A 183 -14.32 -13.77 15.96
C ASP A 183 -14.34 -12.25 15.68
N LEU A 184 -15.52 -11.72 15.34
CA LEU A 184 -15.87 -10.30 15.41
C LEU A 184 -16.70 -10.02 16.67
N LEU A 185 -16.56 -8.82 17.25
CA LEU A 185 -17.66 -8.04 17.82
C LEU A 185 -17.37 -6.55 17.60
N ASP A 186 -18.15 -5.94 16.72
CA ASP A 186 -18.87 -4.70 17.01
C ASP A 186 -20.35 -4.99 16.64
N ASP A 187 -21.27 -4.21 17.20
CA ASP A 187 -22.66 -4.61 17.48
C ASP A 187 -23.48 -5.20 16.31
N ASP A 188 -24.24 -6.26 16.60
CA ASP A 188 -25.36 -6.83 15.83
C ASP A 188 -25.19 -7.20 14.33
N SER A 189 -23.97 -7.45 13.84
CA SER A 189 -23.76 -8.07 12.51
C SER A 189 -22.93 -9.35 12.56
N GLU A 190 -23.42 -10.38 11.86
CA GLU A 190 -22.85 -11.71 11.81
C GLU A 190 -21.36 -11.71 11.41
N ARG A 191 -20.64 -12.74 11.83
CA ARG A 191 -19.22 -12.95 11.46
C ARG A 191 -19.11 -13.40 10.02
N VAL A 192 -19.19 -12.43 9.11
CA VAL A 192 -19.05 -12.64 7.68
C VAL A 192 -17.68 -13.26 7.39
N SER A 193 -17.67 -14.54 7.03
CA SER A 193 -16.49 -15.28 6.59
C SER A 193 -15.90 -14.68 5.31
N VAL A 194 -14.67 -15.03 4.94
CA VAL A 194 -14.06 -14.54 3.68
C VAL A 194 -14.94 -14.93 2.47
N ALA A 195 -15.42 -16.18 2.42
CA ALA A 195 -16.38 -16.64 1.43
C ALA A 195 -17.72 -15.87 1.49
N GLY A 196 -18.24 -15.62 2.69
CA GLY A 196 -19.44 -14.82 2.90
C GLY A 196 -19.31 -13.39 2.38
N ALA A 197 -18.14 -12.75 2.57
CA ALA A 197 -17.87 -11.40 2.11
C ALA A 197 -17.75 -11.31 0.59
N ILE A 198 -17.10 -12.30 -0.04
CA ILE A 198 -17.02 -12.43 -1.52
C ILE A 198 -18.43 -12.61 -2.12
N SER A 199 -19.25 -13.45 -1.49
CA SER A 199 -20.63 -13.74 -1.91
C SER A 199 -21.53 -12.51 -1.76
N LEU A 200 -21.50 -11.87 -0.58
CA LEU A 200 -22.25 -10.64 -0.28
C LEU A 200 -21.85 -9.52 -1.24
N ALA A 201 -20.55 -9.25 -1.41
CA ALA A 201 -20.06 -8.23 -2.35
C ALA A 201 -20.51 -8.50 -3.79
N SER A 202 -20.46 -9.75 -4.26
CA SER A 202 -20.93 -10.13 -5.59
C SER A 202 -22.45 -9.93 -5.73
N SER A 203 -23.22 -10.29 -4.71
CA SER A 203 -24.68 -10.13 -4.68
C SER A 203 -25.10 -8.67 -4.66
N GLU A 204 -24.51 -7.85 -3.78
CA GLU A 204 -24.80 -6.41 -3.68
C GLU A 204 -24.37 -5.65 -4.94
N SER A 205 -23.26 -6.02 -5.58
CA SER A 205 -22.85 -5.43 -6.86
C SER A 205 -23.86 -5.73 -7.96
N GLN A 206 -24.37 -6.97 -8.04
CA GLN A 206 -25.40 -7.35 -9.01
C GLN A 206 -26.75 -6.69 -8.71
N ALA A 207 -27.12 -6.55 -7.42
CA ALA A 207 -28.33 -5.87 -6.98
C ALA A 207 -28.28 -4.37 -7.31
N LEU A 208 -27.13 -3.71 -7.11
CA LEU A 208 -26.90 -2.33 -7.53
C LEU A 208 -27.07 -2.17 -9.05
N LEU A 209 -26.47 -3.05 -9.86
CA LEU A 209 -26.63 -3.02 -11.32
C LEU A 209 -28.12 -3.12 -11.73
N GLN A 210 -28.87 -4.07 -11.13
CA GLN A 210 -30.29 -4.22 -11.42
C GLN A 210 -31.12 -3.01 -10.96
N ALA A 211 -30.81 -2.44 -9.79
CA ALA A 211 -31.47 -1.24 -9.29
C ALA A 211 -31.24 -0.03 -10.23
N MET A 212 -30.03 0.15 -10.76
CA MET A 212 -29.73 1.20 -11.74
C MET A 212 -30.47 1.01 -13.06
N VAL A 213 -30.53 -0.22 -13.58
CA VAL A 213 -31.29 -0.54 -14.81
C VAL A 213 -32.78 -0.25 -14.62
N ASN A 214 -33.38 -0.77 -13.54
CA ASN A 214 -34.80 -0.53 -13.22
C ASN A 214 -35.11 0.96 -13.04
N ALA A 215 -34.25 1.72 -12.35
CA ALA A 215 -34.41 3.16 -12.16
C ALA A 215 -34.44 3.92 -13.51
N ARG A 216 -33.62 3.48 -14.48
CA ARG A 216 -33.56 4.05 -15.82
C ARG A 216 -34.78 3.68 -16.68
N GLU A 217 -35.28 2.45 -16.60
CA GLU A 217 -36.51 2.04 -17.30
C GLU A 217 -37.73 2.88 -16.86
N VAL A 218 -37.84 3.16 -15.56
CA VAL A 218 -38.91 3.99 -14.98
C VAL A 218 -38.65 5.51 -15.21
N HIS A 219 -37.61 5.88 -15.97
CA HIS A 219 -37.21 7.27 -16.26
C HIS A 219 -36.98 8.12 -14.99
N THR A 220 -36.68 7.47 -13.86
CA THR A 220 -36.25 8.17 -12.65
C THR A 220 -34.78 8.56 -12.78
N ASN A 221 -34.38 9.67 -12.17
CA ASN A 221 -32.95 9.95 -12.02
C ASN A 221 -32.34 8.81 -11.20
N VAL A 222 -31.39 8.08 -11.81
CA VAL A 222 -30.78 6.86 -11.24
C VAL A 222 -30.20 7.12 -9.86
N LEU A 223 -29.60 8.31 -9.65
CA LEU A 223 -29.10 8.71 -8.34
C LEU A 223 -30.24 8.86 -7.33
N ALA A 224 -31.31 9.57 -7.69
CA ALA A 224 -32.44 9.86 -6.81
C ALA A 224 -33.26 8.63 -6.37
N ASN A 225 -32.97 7.44 -6.91
CA ASN A 225 -33.68 6.21 -6.57
C ASN A 225 -33.18 5.61 -5.25
N GLU A 226 -34.08 5.48 -4.26
CA GLU A 226 -33.73 5.01 -2.91
C GLU A 226 -33.05 3.62 -2.89
N GLN A 227 -33.46 2.70 -3.77
CA GLN A 227 -32.84 1.36 -3.84
C GLN A 227 -31.39 1.42 -4.33
N VAL A 228 -31.10 2.33 -5.27
CA VAL A 228 -29.72 2.57 -5.73
C VAL A 228 -28.86 3.07 -4.56
N ARG A 229 -29.35 4.01 -3.73
CA ARG A 229 -28.62 4.52 -2.55
C ARG A 229 -28.24 3.45 -1.56
N VAL A 230 -29.20 2.57 -1.23
CA VAL A 230 -29.00 1.48 -0.26
C VAL A 230 -27.92 0.54 -0.78
N HIS A 231 -28.03 0.08 -2.03
CA HIS A 231 -27.03 -0.82 -2.60
C HIS A 231 -25.67 -0.14 -2.81
N VAL A 232 -25.58 1.16 -3.13
CA VAL A 232 -24.30 1.89 -3.13
C VAL A 232 -23.65 1.88 -1.74
N SER A 233 -24.43 2.13 -0.69
CA SER A 233 -23.94 2.12 0.69
C SER A 233 -23.42 0.73 1.10
N ASN A 234 -24.16 -0.32 0.72
CA ASN A 234 -23.77 -1.72 0.95
C ASN A 234 -22.50 -2.11 0.18
N VAL A 235 -22.41 -1.71 -1.10
CA VAL A 235 -21.26 -1.97 -1.98
C VAL A 235 -20.01 -1.25 -1.47
N LEU A 236 -20.11 0.02 -1.04
CA LEU A 236 -18.98 0.75 -0.44
C LEU A 236 -18.50 0.12 0.88
N ASN A 237 -19.42 -0.35 1.72
CA ASN A 237 -19.06 -1.07 2.95
C ASN A 237 -18.40 -2.43 2.64
N SER A 238 -18.96 -3.16 1.68
CA SER A 238 -18.37 -4.41 1.18
C SER A 238 -16.98 -4.18 0.60
N GLN A 239 -16.74 -3.08 -0.11
CA GLN A 239 -15.41 -2.75 -0.66
C GLN A 239 -14.37 -2.56 0.44
N LYS A 240 -14.68 -1.79 1.48
CA LYS A 240 -13.81 -1.60 2.66
C LYS A 240 -13.49 -2.94 3.33
N GLN A 241 -14.48 -3.85 3.40
CA GLN A 241 -14.30 -5.20 3.94
C GLN A 241 -13.43 -6.09 3.05
N LEU A 242 -13.65 -6.10 1.73
CA LEU A 242 -12.86 -6.86 0.77
C LEU A 242 -11.40 -6.39 0.75
N VAL A 243 -11.14 -5.08 0.65
CA VAL A 243 -9.77 -4.53 0.65
C VAL A 243 -9.04 -4.88 1.95
N ARG A 244 -9.72 -4.85 3.10
CA ARG A 244 -9.15 -5.33 4.37
C ARG A 244 -8.79 -6.83 4.32
N PHE A 245 -9.61 -7.66 3.66
CA PHE A 245 -9.27 -9.07 3.44
C PHE A 245 -8.14 -9.26 2.42
N ILE A 246 -8.08 -8.50 1.33
CA ILE A 246 -6.97 -8.52 0.34
C ILE A 246 -5.62 -8.21 1.02
N HIS A 247 -5.62 -7.42 2.09
CA HIS A 247 -4.42 -7.13 2.90
C HIS A 247 -4.08 -8.19 3.96
N THR A 248 -5.05 -8.97 4.44
CA THR A 248 -4.86 -9.89 5.58
C THR A 248 -4.94 -11.38 5.25
N VAL A 249 -5.54 -11.75 4.12
CA VAL A 249 -5.68 -13.14 3.67
C VAL A 249 -4.43 -13.58 2.90
N ASN A 250 -3.81 -14.67 3.36
CA ASN A 250 -2.59 -15.24 2.78
C ASN A 250 -2.86 -16.47 1.90
N ASP A 251 -4.13 -16.85 1.72
CA ASP A 251 -4.56 -17.93 0.84
C ASP A 251 -4.75 -17.38 -0.59
N GLU A 252 -4.04 -17.95 -1.55
CA GLU A 252 -4.00 -17.49 -2.94
C GLU A 252 -5.36 -17.65 -3.66
N HIS A 253 -6.11 -18.71 -3.37
CA HIS A 253 -7.42 -18.96 -3.96
C HIS A 253 -8.46 -17.96 -3.46
N TYR A 254 -8.45 -17.67 -2.15
CA TYR A 254 -9.27 -16.59 -1.60
C TYR A 254 -8.80 -15.21 -2.08
N LEU A 255 -7.49 -14.95 -2.21
CA LEU A 255 -6.97 -13.68 -2.70
C LEU A 255 -7.45 -13.37 -4.13
N GLY A 256 -7.36 -14.34 -5.05
CA GLY A 256 -7.90 -14.19 -6.41
C GLY A 256 -9.41 -13.93 -6.41
N SER A 257 -10.16 -14.64 -5.55
CA SER A 257 -11.62 -14.47 -5.41
C SER A 257 -12.01 -13.11 -4.80
N LEU A 258 -11.21 -12.59 -3.86
CA LEU A 258 -11.39 -11.27 -3.24
C LEU A 258 -11.12 -10.15 -4.25
N VAL A 259 -10.07 -10.27 -5.07
CA VAL A 259 -9.77 -9.31 -6.14
C VAL A 259 -10.89 -9.30 -7.18
N GLN A 260 -11.35 -10.47 -7.66
CA GLN A 260 -12.49 -10.58 -8.57
C GLN A 260 -13.80 -10.01 -7.99
N ALA A 261 -14.01 -10.08 -6.68
CA ALA A 261 -15.14 -9.43 -6.03
C ALA A 261 -14.98 -7.91 -5.98
N ASN A 262 -13.76 -7.39 -5.78
CA ASN A 262 -13.47 -5.95 -5.85
C ASN A 262 -13.58 -5.42 -7.30
N ASP A 263 -13.22 -6.22 -8.31
CA ASP A 263 -13.39 -5.87 -9.73
C ASP A 263 -14.86 -5.56 -10.05
N LYS A 264 -15.79 -6.42 -9.61
CA LYS A 264 -17.24 -6.23 -9.77
C LYS A 264 -17.74 -4.96 -9.09
N ILE A 265 -17.20 -4.64 -7.91
CA ILE A 265 -17.52 -3.42 -7.18
C ILE A 265 -17.04 -2.17 -7.95
N VAL A 266 -15.77 -2.17 -8.38
CA VAL A 266 -15.17 -1.03 -9.09
C VAL A 266 -15.92 -0.76 -10.39
N ASP A 267 -16.23 -1.82 -11.14
CA ASP A 267 -17.01 -1.77 -12.38
C ASP A 267 -18.44 -1.22 -12.15
N VAL A 268 -19.21 -1.74 -11.18
CA VAL A 268 -20.57 -1.24 -10.94
C VAL A 268 -20.60 0.22 -10.45
N LEU A 269 -19.59 0.65 -9.67
CA LEU A 269 -19.45 2.03 -9.23
C LEU A 269 -19.04 2.98 -10.37
N GLN A 270 -18.22 2.52 -11.34
CA GLN A 270 -17.94 3.27 -12.56
C GLN A 270 -19.19 3.39 -13.45
N ARG A 271 -19.99 2.32 -13.58
CA ARG A 271 -21.29 2.38 -14.28
C ARG A 271 -22.26 3.35 -13.64
N LEU A 272 -22.27 3.46 -12.30
CA LEU A 272 -23.04 4.46 -11.58
C LEU A 272 -22.59 5.89 -11.92
N GLN A 273 -21.29 6.17 -11.96
CA GLN A 273 -20.77 7.47 -12.40
C GLN A 273 -21.16 7.79 -13.84
N MET A 274 -21.10 6.82 -14.75
CA MET A 274 -21.55 7.02 -16.14
C MET A 274 -23.05 7.26 -16.23
N ALA A 275 -23.87 6.56 -15.43
CA ALA A 275 -25.31 6.78 -15.34
C ALA A 275 -25.65 8.17 -14.75
N ALA A 276 -24.89 8.63 -13.75
CA ALA A 276 -24.99 9.97 -13.16
C ALA A 276 -24.74 11.06 -14.20
N ALA A 277 -23.79 10.85 -15.11
CA ALA A 277 -23.50 11.74 -16.24
C ALA A 277 -24.49 11.63 -17.41
N GLY A 278 -25.56 10.82 -17.28
CA GLY A 278 -26.56 10.58 -18.34
C GLY A 278 -26.12 9.59 -19.42
N GLY A 279 -24.96 8.94 -19.26
CA GLY A 279 -24.42 7.93 -20.16
C GLY A 279 -25.19 6.60 -20.14
N PRO A 280 -24.87 5.66 -21.05
CA PRO A 280 -25.47 4.34 -21.05
C PRO A 280 -24.97 3.48 -19.89
N ILE A 281 -25.90 2.87 -19.15
CA ILE A 281 -25.58 1.77 -18.23
C ILE A 281 -25.27 0.54 -19.09
N ALA A 282 -24.04 0.04 -19.03
CA ALA A 282 -23.68 -1.26 -19.60
C ALA A 282 -24.35 -2.39 -18.80
N THR A 283 -24.94 -3.37 -19.48
CA THR A 283 -25.66 -4.51 -18.87
C THR A 283 -24.92 -5.85 -18.96
N HIS A 284 -23.70 -5.86 -19.51
CA HIS A 284 -22.84 -7.04 -19.52
C HIS A 284 -22.40 -7.42 -18.10
N ALA A 285 -21.94 -8.66 -17.89
CA ALA A 285 -21.60 -9.20 -16.58
C ALA A 285 -20.51 -8.37 -15.86
N LEU A 286 -20.64 -8.19 -14.55
CA LEU A 286 -19.69 -7.36 -13.79
C LEU A 286 -18.30 -8.00 -13.74
N GLY A 287 -17.26 -7.17 -13.92
CA GLY A 287 -15.86 -7.56 -13.85
C GLY A 287 -15.33 -8.34 -15.05
N THR A 288 -16.05 -8.39 -16.19
CA THR A 288 -15.60 -9.13 -17.39
C THR A 288 -14.92 -8.27 -18.45
N GLU A 289 -15.10 -6.96 -18.44
CA GLU A 289 -14.47 -6.03 -19.39
C GLU A 289 -13.73 -4.93 -18.61
N ALA A 290 -12.51 -4.60 -19.04
CA ALA A 290 -11.78 -3.47 -18.48
C ALA A 290 -12.33 -2.16 -19.08
N PRO A 291 -12.52 -1.09 -18.28
CA PRO A 291 -12.98 0.20 -18.80
C PRO A 291 -11.99 0.76 -19.83
N ASP A 292 -12.50 1.26 -20.96
CA ASP A 292 -11.64 1.82 -22.00
C ASP A 292 -10.90 3.06 -21.47
N ARG A 293 -9.65 3.26 -21.93
CA ARG A 293 -8.81 4.39 -21.50
C ARG A 293 -9.46 5.73 -21.83
N SER A 294 -10.22 5.78 -22.91
CA SER A 294 -11.05 6.94 -23.33
C SER A 294 -12.10 7.30 -22.27
N ASP A 295 -12.78 6.31 -21.69
CA ASP A 295 -13.81 6.50 -20.66
C ASP A 295 -13.21 6.92 -19.33
N ILE A 296 -12.07 6.34 -18.93
CA ILE A 296 -11.32 6.75 -17.72
C ILE A 296 -10.91 8.22 -17.82
N ILE A 297 -10.39 8.67 -18.97
CA ILE A 297 -9.98 10.05 -19.22
C ILE A 297 -11.19 10.99 -19.27
N THR A 298 -12.31 10.55 -19.87
CA THR A 298 -13.56 11.31 -19.94
C THR A 298 -14.16 11.51 -18.54
N GLN A 299 -14.21 10.46 -17.72
CA GLN A 299 -14.60 10.52 -16.31
C GLN A 299 -13.69 11.46 -15.51
N ALA A 300 -12.36 11.35 -15.67
CA ALA A 300 -11.41 12.23 -15.00
C ALA A 300 -11.59 13.72 -15.38
N SER A 301 -11.93 13.99 -16.65
CA SER A 301 -12.17 15.35 -17.15
C SER A 301 -13.51 15.93 -16.63
N GLN A 302 -14.55 15.09 -16.54
CA GLN A 302 -15.85 15.50 -15.99
C GLN A 302 -15.77 15.79 -14.49
N ARG A 303 -14.94 15.08 -13.71
CA ARG A 303 -14.66 15.37 -12.28
C ARG A 303 -14.13 16.79 -12.04
N LEU A 304 -13.39 17.35 -13.00
CA LEU A 304 -12.88 18.73 -12.93
C LEU A 304 -13.94 19.78 -13.30
N THR A 305 -15.00 19.37 -14.02
CA THR A 305 -16.01 20.26 -14.60
C THR A 305 -17.26 20.39 -13.71
N SER A 306 -17.55 19.40 -12.86
CA SER A 306 -18.71 19.41 -11.96
C SER A 306 -18.55 20.26 -10.69
N ILE A 307 -17.42 20.94 -10.51
CA ILE A 307 -17.22 21.96 -9.46
C ILE A 307 -17.93 23.27 -9.88
N SER A 308 -19.26 23.22 -9.97
CA SER A 308 -20.13 24.38 -10.18
C SER A 308 -21.09 24.51 -9.00
N GLU A 309 -21.15 25.73 -8.47
CA GLU A 309 -21.79 26.11 -7.21
C GLU A 309 -23.26 25.62 -7.09
N SER A 310 -23.50 24.67 -6.18
CA SER A 310 -24.84 24.38 -5.64
C SER A 310 -24.73 23.71 -4.26
N GLU A 311 -25.80 23.83 -3.46
CA GLU A 311 -25.86 23.41 -2.05
C GLU A 311 -25.41 21.96 -1.80
N PRO A 312 -24.82 21.64 -0.62
CA PRO A 312 -24.36 20.30 -0.26
C PRO A 312 -25.53 19.35 0.02
N THR A 313 -26.16 18.86 -1.05
CA THR A 313 -27.15 17.78 -0.97
C THR A 313 -26.51 16.47 -0.51
N VAL A 314 -27.31 15.52 0.01
CA VAL A 314 -26.79 14.19 0.40
C VAL A 314 -26.07 13.48 -0.77
N TRP A 315 -26.43 13.83 -2.01
CA TRP A 315 -25.78 13.39 -3.24
C TRP A 315 -24.33 13.85 -3.39
N SER A 316 -24.00 15.09 -3.00
CA SER A 316 -22.61 15.55 -3.07
C SER A 316 -21.71 14.74 -2.16
N ASN A 317 -22.24 14.27 -1.02
CA ASN A 317 -21.49 13.44 -0.08
C ASN A 317 -21.37 11.99 -0.57
N LEU A 318 -22.47 11.38 -1.05
CA LEU A 318 -22.43 10.01 -1.56
C LEU A 318 -21.58 9.89 -2.85
N SER A 319 -21.67 10.86 -3.76
CA SER A 319 -20.80 10.92 -4.95
C SER A 319 -19.34 11.04 -4.55
N ARG A 320 -19.00 11.95 -3.62
CA ARG A 320 -17.64 12.08 -3.09
C ARG A 320 -17.13 10.80 -2.43
N GLU A 321 -17.99 10.06 -1.73
CA GLU A 321 -17.60 8.77 -1.15
C GLU A 321 -17.33 7.71 -2.23
N VAL A 322 -18.16 7.62 -3.28
CA VAL A 322 -17.91 6.77 -4.45
C VAL A 322 -16.62 7.16 -5.17
N ASP A 323 -16.39 8.45 -5.40
CA ASP A 323 -15.18 8.98 -6.05
C ASP A 323 -13.92 8.64 -5.23
N HIS A 324 -13.97 8.83 -3.91
CA HIS A 324 -12.90 8.47 -2.99
C HIS A 324 -12.66 6.95 -2.97
N SER A 325 -13.73 6.15 -2.91
CA SER A 325 -13.63 4.69 -2.90
C SER A 325 -12.99 4.15 -4.18
N LEU A 326 -13.39 4.67 -5.34
CA LEU A 326 -12.77 4.33 -6.63
C LEU A 326 -11.31 4.79 -6.71
N MET A 327 -10.98 5.97 -6.19
CA MET A 327 -9.60 6.47 -6.15
C MET A 327 -8.68 5.60 -5.28
N VAL A 328 -9.14 5.17 -4.10
CA VAL A 328 -8.33 4.43 -3.12
C VAL A 328 -8.32 2.92 -3.38
N HIS A 329 -9.37 2.35 -3.97
CA HIS A 329 -9.56 0.90 -4.07
C HIS A 329 -9.48 0.29 -5.47
N SER A 330 -9.43 1.11 -6.54
CA SER A 330 -9.21 0.60 -7.91
C SER A 330 -7.83 -0.02 -8.12
N GLY A 331 -6.83 0.32 -7.31
CA GLY A 331 -5.50 -0.30 -7.34
C GLY A 331 -5.45 -1.78 -6.89
N PHE A 332 -6.55 -2.31 -6.36
CA PHE A 332 -6.67 -3.71 -5.90
C PHE A 332 -7.58 -4.53 -6.83
N THR A 333 -7.48 -4.29 -8.15
CA THR A 333 -8.28 -4.94 -9.19
C THR A 333 -7.40 -5.82 -10.09
N SER A 334 -7.98 -6.86 -10.72
CA SER A 334 -7.25 -7.74 -11.66
C SER A 334 -6.85 -7.01 -12.94
N ALA A 335 -7.60 -5.98 -13.32
CA ALA A 335 -7.36 -5.10 -14.45
C ALA A 335 -6.72 -3.76 -14.05
N ALA A 336 -6.23 -3.62 -12.81
CA ALA A 336 -5.47 -2.44 -12.41
C ALA A 336 -4.35 -2.22 -13.45
N PRO A 337 -4.23 -1.01 -14.03
CA PRO A 337 -3.18 -0.75 -15.01
C PRO A 337 -1.88 -1.15 -14.35
N SER A 338 -1.13 -2.08 -14.97
CA SER A 338 0.27 -2.25 -14.61
C SER A 338 0.86 -0.86 -14.68
N ARG A 339 1.24 -0.33 -13.51
CA ARG A 339 1.95 0.95 -13.38
C ARG A 339 2.97 0.94 -14.51
N PRO A 340 2.99 1.95 -15.42
CA PRO A 340 3.83 1.87 -16.58
C PRO A 340 5.19 1.38 -16.13
N GLY A 341 5.62 0.26 -16.68
CA GLY A 341 7.04 0.00 -16.64
C GLY A 341 7.72 1.26 -17.19
N LEU A 342 8.97 1.45 -16.84
CA LEU A 342 9.80 2.05 -17.86
C LEU A 342 9.76 1.06 -19.04
N GLU A 343 8.80 1.26 -19.95
CA GLU A 343 9.17 1.32 -21.36
C GLU A 343 10.41 2.19 -21.35
N ALA A 344 11.56 1.54 -21.53
CA ALA A 344 12.83 2.23 -21.61
C ALA A 344 12.60 3.36 -22.61
N PRO A 345 12.77 4.64 -22.20
CA PRO A 345 12.21 5.76 -22.93
C PRO A 345 12.60 5.56 -24.39
N GLU A 346 11.59 5.39 -25.25
CA GLU A 346 11.86 5.24 -26.68
C GLU A 346 12.80 6.36 -27.02
N ARG A 347 14.01 6.00 -27.46
CA ARG A 347 15.06 6.98 -27.67
C ARG A 347 14.53 7.88 -28.75
N ALA A 348 14.03 9.06 -28.35
CA ALA A 348 13.56 10.08 -29.25
C ALA A 348 14.68 10.27 -30.26
N ASP A 349 14.46 9.81 -31.49
CA ASP A 349 15.46 9.94 -32.54
C ASP A 349 15.60 11.45 -32.74
N GLY A 350 16.77 11.98 -32.40
CA GLY A 350 17.06 13.41 -32.53
C GLY A 350 17.00 13.92 -33.97
N THR A 351 16.70 13.04 -34.93
CA THR A 351 16.48 13.34 -36.35
C THR A 351 15.02 13.20 -36.82
N GLU A 352 14.09 12.70 -35.98
CA GLU A 352 12.67 12.61 -36.35
C GLU A 352 11.98 13.98 -36.24
N ILE A 353 11.96 14.71 -37.36
CA ILE A 353 11.18 15.92 -37.51
C ILE A 353 9.71 15.52 -37.67
N ASP A 354 8.90 15.79 -36.65
CA ASP A 354 7.44 15.67 -36.72
C ASP A 354 6.88 16.59 -37.85
N MET A 355 6.62 15.98 -39.00
CA MET A 355 6.08 16.67 -40.17
C MET A 355 4.67 17.20 -39.95
N ALA A 356 3.90 16.67 -39.00
CA ALA A 356 2.57 17.20 -38.65
C ALA A 356 2.71 18.53 -37.89
N ALA A 357 3.62 18.62 -36.93
CA ALA A 357 3.94 19.87 -36.24
C ALA A 357 4.53 20.93 -37.20
N ALA A 358 5.44 20.53 -38.09
CA ALA A 358 6.01 21.42 -39.11
C ALA A 358 4.94 21.95 -40.09
N ALA A 359 4.01 21.10 -40.53
CA ALA A 359 2.90 21.49 -41.39
C ALA A 359 1.91 22.44 -40.70
N HIS A 360 1.68 22.30 -39.39
CA HIS A 360 0.82 23.20 -38.62
C HIS A 360 1.42 24.60 -38.50
N ASN A 361 2.71 24.70 -38.15
CA ASN A 361 3.40 26.00 -38.04
C ASN A 361 3.51 26.71 -39.41
N THR A 362 3.71 25.95 -40.49
CA THR A 362 3.75 26.52 -41.86
C THR A 362 2.40 27.15 -42.28
N LYS A 363 1.28 26.67 -41.74
CA LYS A 363 -0.04 27.27 -41.99
C LYS A 363 -0.28 28.55 -41.18
N GLN A 364 0.25 28.66 -39.97
CA GLN A 364 0.09 29.86 -39.13
C GLN A 364 0.97 31.04 -39.56
N VAL A 365 2.04 30.80 -40.32
CA VAL A 365 2.92 31.87 -40.86
C VAL A 365 2.36 32.50 -42.15
N ASN A 366 1.39 31.85 -42.80
CA ASN A 366 0.78 32.28 -44.06
C ASN A 366 -0.69 32.72 -43.92
N MET A 367 -1.10 33.22 -42.75
CA MET A 367 -2.38 33.91 -42.50
C MET A 367 -2.16 35.29 -41.89
#